data_AF-A0A1Y5K9K5-F1
#
_entry.id   AF-A0A1Y5K9K5-F1
#
_cell.length_a   1.000
_cell.length_b   1.000
_cell.length_c   1.000
_cell.angle_alpha   90.00
_cell.angle_beta   90.00
_cell.angle_gamma   90.00
#
_symmetry.space_group_name_H-M   'P 1'
#
loop_
_entity.id
_entity.type
_entity.pdbx_description
1 polymer ?
#
loop_
_entity_poly.entity_id
_entity_poly.type
_entity_poly.pdbx_seq_one_letter_code
_entity_poly.pdbx_strand_id
1 'polypeptide(L)'
;MTADQAYVLTPRDVRQIRNYVLNKYAGMPSRKRAEIVADAVSRIIYRQLPDFDGAVKHALTSQLIRTIVLEENRSVCSDDIFQQCMELDHNDEAIRRPLDRWVREQERKLQSTAELRTADIGIRDWS
;
A
#
# COMPACT_ATOMS: atom_id res chain seq x y z
N MET A 1 -8.70 2.09 -20.83
CA MET A 1 -8.23 0.85 -20.17
C MET A 1 -7.58 1.25 -18.85
N THR A 2 -8.32 1.27 -17.76
CA THR A 2 -7.75 1.52 -16.42
C THR A 2 -7.23 0.18 -15.91
N ALA A 3 -5.91 -0.02 -15.97
CA ALA A 3 -5.27 -1.11 -15.25
C ALA A 3 -5.72 -1.04 -13.79
N ASP A 4 -6.28 -2.13 -13.29
CA ASP A 4 -6.77 -2.25 -11.92
C ASP A 4 -5.54 -2.25 -11.00
N GLN A 5 -5.07 -1.05 -10.63
CA GLN A 5 -3.92 -0.92 -9.76
C GLN A 5 -4.25 -1.58 -8.43
N ALA A 6 -3.42 -2.52 -7.99
CA ALA A 6 -3.47 -3.05 -6.64
C ALA A 6 -3.07 -1.91 -5.68
N TYR A 7 -4.07 -1.13 -5.26
CA TYR A 7 -3.85 -0.02 -4.34
C TYR A 7 -3.48 -0.56 -2.97
N VAL A 8 -2.30 -0.18 -2.50
CA VAL A 8 -1.78 -0.50 -1.17
C VAL A 8 -2.47 0.39 -0.12
N LEU A 9 -2.72 1.65 -0.51
CA LEU A 9 -3.38 2.64 0.31
C LEU A 9 -4.11 3.63 -0.60
N THR A 10 -5.45 3.57 -0.66
CA THR A 10 -6.26 4.50 -1.45
C THR A 10 -6.54 5.82 -0.70
N PRO A 11 -7.00 6.89 -1.37
CA PRO A 11 -7.37 8.12 -0.66
C PRO A 11 -8.58 7.87 0.24
N ARG A 12 -9.41 6.88 -0.11
CA ARG A 12 -10.56 6.43 0.68
C ARG A 12 -10.11 5.80 2.00
N ASP A 13 -9.06 4.98 1.98
CA ASP A 13 -8.51 4.35 3.18
C ASP A 13 -7.92 5.40 4.12
N VAL A 14 -7.14 6.34 3.59
CA VAL A 14 -6.62 7.47 4.38
C VAL A 14 -7.75 8.30 4.98
N ARG A 15 -8.82 8.55 4.22
CA ARG A 15 -10.00 9.28 4.71
C ARG A 15 -10.74 8.50 5.79
N GLN A 16 -10.89 7.18 5.64
CA GLN A 16 -11.49 6.32 6.65
C GLN A 16 -10.67 6.30 7.94
N ILE A 17 -9.35 6.16 7.84
CA ILE A 17 -8.42 6.23 8.98
C ILE A 17 -8.54 7.58 9.67
N ARG A 18 -8.52 8.68 8.91
CA ARG A 18 -8.66 10.04 9.45
C ARG A 18 -10.00 10.22 10.15
N ASN A 19 -11.11 9.83 9.54
CA ASN A 19 -12.45 9.94 10.12
C ASN A 19 -12.58 9.07 11.38
N TYR A 20 -12.02 7.86 11.37
CA TYR A 20 -11.98 6.98 12.52
C TYR A 20 -11.23 7.63 13.69
N VAL A 21 -10.03 8.19 13.42
CA VAL A 21 -9.23 8.88 14.44
C VAL A 21 -9.94 10.15 14.94
N LEU A 22 -10.57 10.92 14.05
CA LEU A 22 -11.33 12.11 14.42
C LEU A 22 -12.48 11.78 15.37
N ASN A 23 -13.24 10.72 15.08
CA ASN A 23 -14.37 10.30 15.90
C ASN A 23 -13.92 9.66 17.23
N LYS A 24 -12.93 8.76 17.18
CA LYS A 24 -12.45 8.03 18.35
C LYS A 24 -11.66 8.90 19.33
N TYR A 25 -10.94 9.89 18.83
CA TYR A 25 -10.07 10.77 19.61
C TYR A 25 -10.52 12.24 19.55
N ALA A 26 -11.83 12.49 19.46
CA ALA A 26 -12.39 13.84 19.30
C ALA A 26 -11.90 14.85 20.35
N GLY A 27 -11.64 14.41 21.59
CA GLY A 27 -11.12 15.24 22.68
C GLY A 27 -9.61 15.53 22.63
N MET A 28 -8.89 15.05 21.60
CA MET A 28 -7.44 15.18 21.50
C MET A 28 -7.04 16.36 20.57
N PRO A 29 -5.94 17.09 20.86
CA PRO A 29 -5.42 18.13 19.98
C PRO A 29 -5.21 17.62 18.55
N SER A 30 -5.46 18.48 17.57
CA SER A 30 -5.32 18.17 16.13
C SER A 30 -3.94 17.60 15.79
N ARG A 31 -2.87 18.13 16.39
CA ARG A 31 -1.50 17.65 16.21
C ARG A 31 -1.32 16.17 16.58
N LYS A 32 -1.77 15.76 17.77
CA LYS A 32 -1.67 14.36 18.21
C LYS A 32 -2.52 13.42 17.35
N ARG A 33 -3.68 13.88 16.86
CA ARG A 33 -4.50 13.11 15.91
C ARG A 33 -3.78 12.92 14.57
N ALA A 34 -3.10 13.96 14.07
CA ALA A 34 -2.31 13.86 12.85
C ALA A 34 -1.15 12.85 13.01
N GLU A 35 -0.49 12.83 14.17
CA GLU A 35 0.55 11.85 14.50
C GLU A 35 0.01 10.41 14.48
N ILE A 36 -1.18 10.17 15.04
CA ILE A 36 -1.83 8.83 15.01
C ILE A 36 -2.17 8.40 13.58
N VAL A 37 -2.68 9.32 12.76
CA VAL A 37 -2.98 9.01 11.34
C VAL A 37 -1.69 8.68 10.59
N ALA A 38 -0.62 9.46 10.80
CA ALA A 38 0.67 9.22 10.18
C ALA A 38 1.26 7.86 10.60
N ASP A 39 1.22 7.51 11.89
CA ASP A 39 1.66 6.18 12.38
C ASP A 39 0.83 5.05 11.77
N ALA A 40 -0.50 5.19 11.72
CA ALA A 40 -1.38 4.19 11.13
C ALA A 40 -1.07 3.97 9.64
N VAL A 41 -0.91 5.05 8.87
CA VAL A 41 -0.53 5.00 7.45
C VAL A 41 0.84 4.36 7.28
N SER A 42 1.82 4.76 8.10
CA SER A 42 3.18 4.19 8.08
C SER A 42 3.16 2.68 8.31
N ARG A 43 2.39 2.20 9.28
CA ARG A 43 2.25 0.77 9.56
C ARG A 43 1.59 0.00 8.44
N ILE A 44 0.63 0.60 7.73
CA ILE A 44 -0.02 -0.03 6.58
C ILE A 44 0.97 -0.21 5.44
N ILE A 45 1.70 0.86 5.07
CA ILE A 45 2.73 0.81 4.03
C ILE A 45 3.80 -0.22 4.41
N TYR A 46 4.33 -0.15 5.63
CA TYR A 46 5.35 -1.07 6.14
C TYR A 46 4.96 -2.56 6.01
N ARG A 47 3.68 -2.88 6.24
CA ARG A 47 3.15 -4.26 6.12
C ARG A 47 3.00 -4.73 4.69
N GLN A 48 2.92 -3.80 3.74
CA GLN A 48 2.71 -4.09 2.32
C GLN A 48 4.03 -4.12 1.54
N LEU A 49 5.13 -3.67 2.15
CA LEU A 49 6.47 -3.82 1.60
C LEU A 49 6.89 -5.31 1.54
N PRO A 50 7.82 -5.66 0.64
CA PRO A 50 8.50 -6.95 0.68
C PRO A 50 9.12 -7.23 2.06
N ASP A 51 9.38 -8.50 2.34
CA ASP A 51 9.95 -8.95 3.61
C ASP A 51 11.47 -8.69 3.68
N PHE A 52 11.85 -7.43 3.47
CA PHE A 52 13.21 -6.95 3.65
C PHE A 52 13.55 -6.83 5.15
N ASP A 53 14.83 -6.62 5.44
CA ASP A 53 15.26 -6.23 6.77
C ASP A 53 14.56 -4.94 7.25
N GLY A 54 14.39 -4.82 8.56
CA GLY A 54 13.69 -3.70 9.18
C GLY A 54 14.25 -2.34 8.77
N ALA A 55 15.57 -2.21 8.64
CA ALA A 55 16.21 -0.95 8.24
C ALA A 55 15.75 -0.52 6.83
N VAL A 56 15.72 -1.46 5.89
CA VAL A 56 15.29 -1.23 4.50
C VAL A 56 13.80 -0.88 4.46
N LYS A 57 12.97 -1.63 5.20
CA LYS A 57 11.52 -1.35 5.26
C LYS A 57 11.22 0.03 5.85
N HIS A 58 11.96 0.44 6.88
CA HIS A 58 11.81 1.76 7.49
C HIS A 58 12.22 2.89 6.54
N ALA A 59 13.32 2.71 5.80
CA ALA A 59 13.78 3.67 4.81
C ALA A 59 12.75 3.84 3.68
N LEU A 60 12.31 2.73 3.08
CA LEU A 60 11.29 2.73 2.02
C LEU A 60 9.96 3.34 2.47
N THR A 61 9.49 2.99 3.67
CA THR A 61 8.25 3.55 4.22
C THR A 61 8.36 5.07 4.35
N SER A 62 9.48 5.56 4.86
CA SER A 62 9.71 7.00 5.05
C SER A 62 9.77 7.73 3.70
N GLN A 63 10.41 7.12 2.70
CA GLN A 63 10.51 7.67 1.35
C GLN A 63 9.15 7.74 0.65
N LEU A 64 8.35 6.66 0.71
CA LEU A 64 7.00 6.62 0.16
C LEU A 64 6.08 7.69 0.78
N ILE A 65 6.15 7.87 2.10
CA ILE A 65 5.36 8.91 2.79
C ILE A 65 5.79 10.29 2.32
N ARG A 66 7.10 10.55 2.25
CA ARG A 66 7.60 11.86 1.85
C ARG A 66 7.22 12.21 0.41
N THR A 67 7.55 11.34 -0.54
CA THR A 67 7.38 11.64 -1.96
C THR A 67 5.91 11.56 -2.39
N ILE A 68 5.17 10.53 -1.97
CA ILE A 68 3.84 10.28 -2.52
C ILE A 68 2.75 10.93 -1.67
N VAL A 69 2.84 10.76 -0.36
CA VAL A 69 1.78 11.23 0.54
C VAL A 69 1.91 12.72 0.86
N LEU A 70 3.13 13.23 1.04
CA LEU A 70 3.35 14.63 1.40
C LEU A 70 3.57 15.53 0.17
N GLU A 71 4.48 15.16 -0.74
CA GLU A 71 4.83 15.99 -1.89
C GLU A 71 3.77 15.90 -3.01
N GLU A 72 3.35 14.69 -3.40
CA GLU A 72 2.36 14.50 -4.47
C GLU A 72 0.89 14.50 -4.00
N ASN A 73 0.65 14.38 -2.69
CA ASN A 73 -0.67 14.20 -2.09
C ASN A 73 -1.51 13.11 -2.79
N ARG A 74 -0.83 12.02 -3.17
CA ARG A 74 -1.36 10.87 -3.90
C ARG A 74 -1.47 9.63 -3.03
N SER A 75 -2.18 8.64 -3.56
CA SER A 75 -2.30 7.30 -2.97
C SER A 75 -1.12 6.43 -3.34
N VAL A 76 -0.74 5.56 -2.41
CA VAL A 76 0.36 4.62 -2.61
C VAL A 76 -0.21 3.34 -3.21
N CYS A 77 0.31 2.95 -4.36
CA CYS A 77 -0.03 1.73 -5.09
C CYS A 77 1.13 0.72 -4.98
N SER A 78 0.86 -0.54 -5.33
CA SER A 78 1.93 -1.54 -5.44
C SER A 78 3.00 -1.15 -6.45
N ASP A 79 2.63 -0.44 -7.53
CA ASP A 79 3.58 0.09 -8.51
C ASP A 79 4.58 1.06 -7.88
N ASP A 80 4.13 1.90 -6.95
CA ASP A 80 4.98 2.87 -6.28
C ASP A 80 5.99 2.18 -5.35
N ILE A 81 5.55 1.13 -4.63
CA ILE A 81 6.45 0.27 -3.84
C ILE A 81 7.49 -0.36 -4.76
N PHE A 82 7.05 -0.92 -5.90
CA PHE A 82 7.93 -1.59 -6.84
C PHE A 82 8.97 -0.62 -7.41
N GLN A 83 8.56 0.59 -7.83
CA GLN A 83 9.46 1.64 -8.29
C GLN A 83 10.53 1.98 -7.24
N GLN A 84 10.14 2.18 -5.98
CA GLN A 84 11.12 2.45 -4.91
C GLN A 84 12.05 1.25 -4.65
N CYS A 85 11.57 0.02 -4.84
CA CYS A 85 12.43 -1.17 -4.75
C CYS A 85 13.43 -1.27 -5.90
N MET A 86 13.16 -0.66 -7.06
CA MET A 86 14.11 -0.67 -8.20
C MET A 86 15.39 0.10 -7.91
N GLU A 87 15.35 1.07 -7.00
CA GLU A 87 16.51 1.86 -6.56
C GLU A 87 17.45 1.10 -5.60
N LEU A 88 17.08 -0.11 -5.17
CA LEU A 88 17.90 -0.95 -4.28
C LEU A 88 18.93 -1.77 -5.06
N ASP A 89 19.95 -2.29 -4.36
CA ASP A 89 20.95 -3.17 -4.98
C ASP A 89 20.40 -4.59 -5.18
N HIS A 90 20.06 -4.93 -6.43
CA HIS A 90 19.53 -6.24 -6.82
C HIS A 90 20.59 -7.35 -6.87
N ASN A 91 21.87 -7.02 -6.76
CA ASN A 91 22.92 -8.03 -6.59
C ASN A 91 22.94 -8.59 -5.17
N ASP A 92 22.39 -7.86 -4.20
CA ASP A 92 22.19 -8.35 -2.84
C ASP A 92 21.02 -9.34 -2.81
N GLU A 93 21.33 -10.58 -2.43
CA GLU A 93 20.34 -11.64 -2.31
C GLU A 93 19.29 -11.34 -1.22
N ALA A 94 19.64 -10.55 -0.20
CA ALA A 94 18.72 -10.08 0.83
C ALA A 94 17.66 -9.10 0.29
N ILE A 95 17.90 -8.49 -0.87
CA ILE A 95 16.94 -7.63 -1.57
C ILE A 95 16.23 -8.43 -2.66
N ARG A 96 16.98 -9.16 -3.49
CA ARG A 96 16.42 -9.89 -4.63
C ARG A 96 15.39 -10.93 -4.20
N ARG A 97 15.67 -11.77 -3.20
CA ARG A 97 14.76 -12.86 -2.81
C ARG A 97 13.44 -12.38 -2.24
N PRO A 98 13.39 -11.42 -1.28
CA PRO A 98 12.10 -10.92 -0.79
C PRO A 98 11.32 -10.17 -1.87
N LEU A 99 11.98 -9.44 -2.75
CA LEU A 99 11.33 -8.75 -3.87
C LEU A 99 10.69 -9.73 -4.86
N ASP A 100 11.43 -10.76 -5.29
CA ASP A 100 10.92 -11.82 -6.18
C ASP A 100 9.67 -12.51 -5.60
N ARG A 101 9.70 -12.81 -4.29
CA ARG A 101 8.56 -13.40 -3.59
C ARG A 101 7.37 -12.45 -3.59
N TRP A 102 7.61 -11.19 -3.24
CA TRP A 102 6.57 -10.19 -3.15
C TRP A 102 5.90 -9.96 -4.50
N VAL A 103 6.65 -9.86 -5.60
CA VAL A 103 6.10 -9.71 -6.96
C VAL A 103 5.15 -10.86 -7.29
N ARG A 104 5.57 -12.10 -7.06
CA ARG A 104 4.73 -13.30 -7.28
C ARG A 104 3.46 -13.29 -6.43
N GLU A 105 3.51 -12.74 -5.21
CA GLU A 105 2.33 -12.57 -4.38
C GLU A 105 1.37 -11.51 -4.92
N GLN A 106 1.88 -10.40 -5.47
CA GLN A 106 1.04 -9.38 -6.10
C GLN A 106 0.39 -9.92 -7.38
N GLU A 107 1.15 -10.65 -8.22
CA GLU A 107 0.62 -11.31 -9.42
C GLU A 107 -0.53 -12.25 -9.08
N ARG A 108 -0.36 -13.09 -8.04
CA ARG A 108 -1.41 -14.00 -7.57
C ARG A 108 -2.66 -13.25 -7.10
N LYS A 109 -2.51 -12.15 -6.35
CA LYS A 109 -3.65 -11.34 -5.89
C LYS A 109 -4.43 -10.73 -7.06
N LEU A 110 -3.73 -10.28 -8.10
CA LEU A 110 -4.36 -9.75 -9.31
C LEU A 110 -5.15 -10.83 -10.04
N GLN A 111 -4.58 -12.02 -10.19
CA GLN A 111 -5.26 -13.16 -10.82
C GLN A 111 -6.53 -13.58 -10.05
N SER A 112 -6.45 -13.72 -8.72
CA SER A 112 -7.63 -14.06 -7.90
C SER A 112 -8.72 -12.99 -7.96
N THR A 113 -8.34 -11.71 -8.07
CA THR A 113 -9.31 -10.61 -8.20
C THR A 113 -10.00 -10.63 -9.57
N ALA A 114 -9.27 -10.98 -10.63
CA ALA A 114 -9.82 -11.14 -11.97
C ALA A 114 -10.80 -12.32 -12.06
N GLU A 115 -10.48 -13.46 -11.44
CA GLU A 115 -11.33 -14.66 -11.40
C GLU A 115 -12.68 -14.40 -10.72
N LEU A 116 -12.68 -13.67 -9.60
CA LEU A 116 -13.91 -13.29 -8.89
C LEU A 116 -14.83 -12.39 -9.74
N ARG A 117 -14.26 -11.52 -10.59
CA ARG A 117 -15.04 -10.67 -11.51
C ARG A 117 -15.66 -11.48 -12.66
N THR A 118 -14.94 -12.46 -13.19
CA THR A 118 -15.48 -13.33 -14.25
C THR A 118 -16.67 -14.15 -13.74
N ALA A 119 -16.65 -14.58 -12.48
CA ALA A 119 -17.75 -15.30 -11.85
C ALA A 119 -19.01 -14.44 -11.63
N ASP A 120 -18.87 -13.14 -11.31
CA ASP A 120 -19.99 -12.22 -11.08
C ASP A 120 -20.73 -11.84 -12.38
N ILE A 121 -20.03 -11.80 -13.50
CA ILE A 121 -20.62 -11.53 -14.83
C ILE A 121 -21.41 -12.75 -15.33
N GLY A 122 -20.98 -13.98 -15.02
CA GLY A 122 -21.66 -15.22 -15.44
C GLY A 122 -23.00 -15.49 -14.75
N ILE A 123 -23.32 -14.81 -13.64
CA ILE A 123 -24.58 -15.00 -12.89
C ILE A 123 -25.72 -14.12 -13.44
N ARG A 124 -25.41 -13.09 -14.25
CA ARG A 124 -26.40 -12.13 -14.78
C ARG A 124 -27.02 -12.48 -16.13
N ASP A 125 -26.56 -13.53 -16.81
CA ASP A 125 -27.05 -13.90 -18.16
C ASP A 125 -28.16 -14.99 -18.17
N TRP A 126 -28.76 -15.32 -17.02
CA TRP A 126 -29.86 -16.30 -16.90
C TRP A 126 -31.08 -15.73 -16.16
N SER A 127 -31.62 -14.60 -16.61
CA SER A 127 -32.97 -14.14 -16.25
C SER A 127 -33.64 -13.42 -17.41
#